data_AF-A0A9E4RC26-F1
#
_entry.id   AF-A0A9E4RC26-F1
#
_cell.length_a   1.000
_cell.length_b   1.000
_cell.length_c   1.000
_cell.angle_alpha   90.00
_cell.angle_beta   90.00
_cell.angle_gamma   90.00
#
_symmetry.space_group_name_H-M   'P 1'
#
loop_
_entity.id
_entity.type
_entity.pdbx_description
1 polymer ?
#
loop_
_entity_poly.entity_id
_entity_poly.type
_entity_poly.pdbx_seq_one_letter_code
_entity_poly.pdbx_strand_id
1 'polypeptide(L)' 'MPTAEERLRELGLTLPGVATPVANYVPTVRTGNLLFVAGQVPRKADGSILAGKVGVDTDVDA' A
#
# COMPACT_ATOMS: atom_id res chain seq x y z
N MET A 1 -10.34 5.93 22.48
CA MET A 1 -10.59 5.74 21.03
C MET A 1 -9.56 4.73 20.53
N PRO A 2 -9.93 3.79 19.65
CA PRO A 2 -8.96 2.81 19.17
C PRO A 2 -7.87 3.46 18.33
N THR A 3 -6.63 2.96 18.42
CA THR A 3 -5.52 3.39 17.57
C THR A 3 -5.72 2.96 16.11
N ALA A 4 -4.89 3.47 15.19
CA ALA A 4 -4.94 3.04 13.79
C ALA A 4 -4.67 1.52 13.66
N GLU A 5 -3.72 0.99 14.44
CA GLU A 5 -3.37 -0.43 14.47
C GLU A 5 -4.48 -1.30 15.05
N GLU A 6 -5.24 -0.79 16.03
CA GLU A 6 -6.41 -1.48 16.57
C GLU A 6 -7.52 -1.58 15.53
N ARG A 7 -7.83 -0.48 14.83
CA ARG A 7 -8.82 -0.48 13.74
C ARG A 7 -8.45 -1.40 12.58
N LEU A 8 -7.17 -1.45 12.21
CA LEU A 8 -6.70 -2.38 11.18
C LEU A 8 -6.94 -3.84 11.60
N ARG A 9 -6.64 -4.17 12.86
CA ARG A 9 -6.89 -5.51 13.40
C ARG A 9 -8.38 -5.87 13.46
N GLU A 10 -9.25 -4.94 13.84
CA GLU A 10 -10.71 -5.14 13.84
C GLU A 10 -11.26 -5.45 12.44
N LEU A 11 -10.65 -4.87 11.40
CA LEU A 11 -10.97 -5.15 9.99
C LEU A 11 -10.33 -6.44 9.45
N GLY A 12 -9.54 -7.15 10.25
CA GLY A 12 -8.80 -8.34 9.80
C GLY A 12 -7.63 -8.01 8.86
N LEU A 13 -7.13 -6.78 8.87
CA LEU A 13 -6.05 -6.31 8.00
C LEU A 13 -4.70 -6.28 8.73
N THR A 14 -3.66 -6.72 8.04
CA THR A 14 -2.26 -6.61 8.50
C THR A 14 -1.48 -5.69 7.57
N LEU A 15 -0.66 -4.80 8.12
CA LEU A 15 0.23 -3.99 7.30
C LEU A 15 1.30 -4.87 6.67
N PRO A 16 1.51 -4.79 5.34
CA PRO A 16 2.61 -5.49 4.70
C PRO A 16 3.95 -4.89 5.11
N GLY A 17 5.02 -5.64 4.85
CA GLY A 17 6.37 -5.07 4.90
C GLY A 17 6.53 -3.92 3.89
N VAL A 18 7.44 -2.98 4.18
CA VAL A 18 7.74 -1.87 3.28
C VAL A 18 8.31 -2.41 1.97
N ALA A 19 7.73 -2.00 0.85
CA ALA A 19 8.20 -2.44 -0.47
C ALA A 19 9.60 -1.89 -0.80
N THR A 20 10.44 -2.73 -1.39
CA THR A 20 11.73 -2.30 -1.94
C THR A 20 11.51 -1.34 -3.11
N PRO A 21 12.22 -0.19 -3.17
CA PRO A 21 12.17 0.71 -4.32
C PRO A 21 12.56 0.00 -5.63
N VAL A 22 11.83 0.27 -6.70
CA VAL A 22 12.05 -0.34 -8.03
C VAL A 22 13.16 0.37 -8.81
N ALA A 23 13.54 1.57 -8.39
CA ALA A 23 14.57 2.40 -9.02
C ALA A 23 15.25 3.29 -7.98
N ASN A 24 16.02 4.29 -8.44
CA ASN A 24 16.78 5.20 -7.60
C ASN A 24 15.87 6.26 -6.94
N TYR A 25 15.05 5.84 -5.98
CA TYR A 25 14.25 6.70 -5.11
C TYR A 25 14.10 6.07 -3.71
N VAL A 26 13.71 6.88 -2.73
CA VAL A 26 13.47 6.42 -1.35
C VAL A 26 11.97 6.24 -1.10
N PRO A 27 11.55 5.34 -0.19
CA PRO A 27 10.12 5.13 0.10
C PRO A 27 9.39 6.37 0.62
N THR A 28 10.10 7.22 1.37
CA THR A 28 9.55 8.44 1.95
C THR A 28 10.60 9.54 2.05
N VAL A 29 10.19 10.80 1.88
CA VAL A 29 11.00 11.98 2.22
C VAL A 29 10.22 12.90 3.16
N ARG A 30 10.91 13.62 4.04
CA ARG A 30 10.30 14.57 4.98
C ARG A 30 10.85 15.97 4.74
N THR A 31 9.96 16.97 4.70
CA THR A 31 10.32 18.40 4.72
C THR A 31 9.47 19.10 5.78
N GLY A 32 10.13 19.65 6.81
CA GLY A 32 9.44 20.19 7.98
C GLY A 32 8.51 19.18 8.65
N ASN A 33 7.21 19.46 8.61
CA ASN A 33 6.14 18.61 9.16
C ASN A 33 5.39 17.78 8.10
N LEU A 34 5.82 17.79 6.84
CA LEU A 34 5.22 17.02 5.76
C LEU A 34 6.04 15.76 5.48
N LEU A 35 5.38 14.60 5.43
CA LEU A 35 5.94 13.32 5.01
C LEU A 35 5.35 12.95 3.65
N PHE A 36 6.21 12.85 2.63
CA PHE A 36 5.83 12.45 1.28
C PHE A 36 6.10 10.97 1.11
N VAL A 37 5.07 10.20 0.81
CA VAL A 37 5.16 8.76 0.53
C VAL A 37 5.26 8.57 -0.97
N ALA A 38 6.23 7.78 -1.43
CA ALA A 38 6.33 7.40 -2.84
C ALA A 38 5.10 6.59 -3.28
N GLY A 39 4.86 6.50 -4.59
CA GLY A 39 3.75 5.71 -5.13
C GLY A 39 3.75 4.28 -4.61
N GLN A 40 2.61 3.85 -4.06
CA GLN A 40 2.39 2.48 -3.58
C GLN A 40 1.52 1.73 -4.59
N VAL A 41 1.89 0.48 -4.88
CA VAL A 41 1.15 -0.39 -5.80
C VAL A 41 0.42 -1.48 -5.04
N PRO A 42 -0.79 -1.89 -5.48
CA PRO A 42 -1.54 -2.96 -4.83
C PRO A 42 -0.79 -4.28 -5.00
N ARG A 43 -0.36 -4.86 -3.88
CA ARG A 43 0.26 -6.19 -3.83
C ARG A 43 -0.66 -7.15 -3.12
N LYS A 44 -0.81 -8.35 -3.69
CA LYS A 44 -1.47 -9.47 -3.03
C LYS A 44 -0.58 -10.00 -1.90
N ALA A 45 -1.15 -10.84 -1.03
CA ALA A 45 -0.42 -11.44 0.10
C ALA A 45 0.80 -12.26 -0.33
N ASP A 46 0.80 -12.80 -1.55
CA ASP A 46 1.93 -13.53 -2.16
C ASP A 46 3.01 -12.62 -2.77
N GLY A 47 2.84 -11.29 -2.71
CA GLY A 47 3.76 -10.30 -3.25
C GLY A 47 3.56 -9.94 -4.72
N SER A 48 2.65 -10.64 -5.43
CA SER A 48 2.30 -10.33 -6.82
C SER A 48 1.54 -9.00 -6.92
N ILE A 49 1.69 -8.31 -8.04
CA ILE A 49 1.03 -7.03 -8.29
C ILE A 49 -0.34 -7.29 -8.91
N LEU A 50 -1.38 -6.64 -8.40
CA LEU A 50 -2.66 -6.58 -9.09
C LEU A 50 -2.50 -5.64 -10.29
N ALA A 51 -2.49 -6.20 -11.50
CA ALA A 51 -2.25 -5.48 -12.74
C ALA A 51 -3.41 -5.68 -13.72
N GLY A 52 -3.66 -4.66 -14.55
CA GLY A 52 -4.73 -4.68 -15.55
C GLY A 52 -5.48 -3.34 -15.61
N LYS A 53 -6.40 -3.24 -16.56
CA LYS A 53 -7.32 -2.11 -16.72
C LYS A 53 -8.67 -2.42 -16.08
N VAL A 54 -9.12 -1.54 -15.19
CA VAL A 54 -10.46 -1.64 -14.57
C VAL A 54 -11.55 -1.62 -15.64
N GLY A 55 -12.52 -2.51 -15.53
CA GLY A 55 -13.60 -2.72 -16.49
C GLY A 55 -13.21 -3.56 -17.72
N VAL A 56 -11.96 -4.05 -17.78
CA VAL A 56 -11.50 -4.99 -18.82
C VAL A 56 -10.88 -6.22 -18.18
N ASP A 57 -9.84 -6.01 -17.37
CA ASP A 57 -9.06 -7.09 -16.75
C ASP A 57 -9.41 -7.31 -15.26
N THR A 58 -10.04 -6.32 -14.62
CA THR A 58 -10.45 -6.36 -13.20
C THR A 58 -11.70 -5.51 -12.96
N ASP A 59 -12.43 -5.76 -11.87
CA ASP A 59 -13.63 -5.03 -11.46
C ASP A 59 -13.59 -4.70 -9.95
N VAL A 60 -14.63 -4.05 -9.43
CA VAL A 60 -14.73 -3.58 -8.03
C VAL A 60 -14.65 -4.73 -7.02
N ASP A 61 -15.19 -5.90 -7.38
CA ASP A 61 -15.29 -7.07 -6.47
C ASP A 61 -14.11 -8.05 -6.59
N ALA A 62 -13.09 -7.71 -7.40
CA ALA A 62 -11.97 -8.60 -7.73
C ALA A 62 -10.81 -8.59 -6.74
#